data_AF-A0A3M1P4S6-F1
#
_entry.id   AF-A0A3M1P4S6-F1
#
_cell.length_a   1.000
_cell.length_b   1.000
_cell.length_c   1.000
_cell.angle_alpha   90.00
_cell.angle_beta   90.00
_cell.angle_gamma   90.00
#
_symmetry.space_group_name_H-M   'P 1'
#
loop_
_entity.id
_entity.type
_entity.pdbx_description
1 polymer ?
#
loop_
_entity_poly.entity_id
_entity_poly.type
_entity_poly.pdbx_seq_one_letter_code
_entity_poly.pdbx_strand_id
1 'polypeptide(L)'
;MKRLIVSVLFLAVGWVVAFAQEPVDLEMISRIKAEGFQHSQVMETLFYLTDVNGPRLTNSPNFKAASEWCVKQLTDWGLVNARREAWGTFGKGWAVERFSAEMVEPQYLNLIAYPAAWTGSTDGTIAGQPVLIDVKSEEDLEQYKGKLAGAIVMTVPTQEVEAHFEADAKRYTDEDLADLAQAPEPGARPSWWARREEFRRRRALQRKLRAFFRDEGVGVVLRPSRHDDGTILVSSGGSYKMGDPPGVPQLVVAIEHYLRIVRLLQHDIPVKLEVNIQNKFFEEDSLGYNVVAEIPGVDKKLKSELVMLGGHLDSWHSGTGATDNAAGCAVAMEAVRILEAVHARPRRTIRIALW
;
A
#
# COMPACT_ATOMS: atom_id res chain seq x y z
N MET A 1 -74.24 -18.60 -46.28
CA MET A 1 -73.41 -19.46 -45.41
C MET A 1 -72.07 -19.66 -46.11
N LYS A 2 -71.01 -18.96 -45.65
CA LYS A 2 -69.72 -18.84 -46.33
C LYS A 2 -68.72 -19.86 -45.76
N ARG A 3 -67.97 -20.54 -46.63
CA ARG A 3 -66.85 -21.43 -46.33
C ARG A 3 -65.57 -20.91 -47.00
N LEU A 4 -64.47 -21.06 -46.24
CA LEU A 4 -63.03 -21.07 -46.58
C LEU A 4 -62.42 -19.91 -47.37
N ILE A 5 -61.32 -19.31 -46.85
CA ILE A 5 -60.01 -19.04 -47.51
C ILE A 5 -58.94 -18.67 -46.43
N VAL A 6 -57.89 -19.51 -46.29
CA VAL A 6 -56.41 -19.22 -46.26
C VAL A 6 -55.93 -18.08 -45.32
N SER A 7 -55.28 -18.34 -44.18
CA SER A 7 -53.83 -18.58 -43.94
C SER A 7 -52.85 -17.54 -44.51
N VAL A 8 -51.82 -17.18 -43.72
CA VAL A 8 -50.64 -16.34 -44.04
C VAL A 8 -50.81 -14.82 -43.86
N LEU A 9 -50.64 -14.34 -42.62
CA LEU A 9 -50.16 -12.99 -42.32
C LEU A 9 -49.54 -12.89 -40.92
N PHE A 10 -48.51 -13.71 -40.67
CA PHE A 10 -47.52 -13.47 -39.61
C PHE A 10 -46.14 -13.61 -40.25
N LEU A 11 -45.81 -12.66 -41.14
CA LEU A 11 -44.49 -12.53 -41.74
C LEU A 11 -43.65 -11.62 -40.85
N ALA A 12 -42.83 -12.27 -40.03
CA ALA A 12 -41.46 -11.88 -39.68
C ALA A 12 -41.16 -10.37 -39.64
N VAL A 13 -41.37 -9.76 -38.48
CA VAL A 13 -40.53 -8.64 -38.03
C VAL A 13 -39.74 -9.13 -36.82
N GLY A 14 -38.93 -10.16 -37.07
CA GLY A 14 -37.82 -10.50 -36.17
C GLY A 14 -36.75 -9.45 -36.39
N TRP A 15 -36.72 -8.41 -35.55
CA TRP A 15 -35.56 -7.56 -35.43
C TRP A 15 -34.42 -8.41 -34.88
N VAL A 16 -33.66 -9.01 -35.80
CA VAL A 16 -32.30 -9.46 -35.51
C VAL A 16 -31.51 -8.16 -35.31
N VAL A 17 -31.41 -7.72 -34.06
CA VAL A 17 -30.35 -6.79 -33.66
C VAL A 17 -29.07 -7.61 -33.76
N ALA A 18 -28.50 -7.65 -34.96
CA ALA A 18 -27.13 -8.07 -35.14
C ALA A 18 -26.29 -7.03 -34.41
N PHE A 19 -25.84 -7.36 -33.19
CA PHE A 19 -24.73 -6.67 -32.57
C PHE A 19 -23.53 -6.90 -33.50
N ALA A 20 -23.29 -5.96 -34.41
CA ALA A 20 -22.07 -5.95 -35.19
C ALA A 20 -20.91 -5.90 -34.18
N GLN A 21 -20.17 -7.00 -34.08
CA GLN A 21 -18.91 -7.04 -33.34
C GLN A 21 -18.03 -5.93 -33.91
N GLU A 22 -17.55 -5.04 -33.06
CA GLU A 22 -16.69 -3.93 -33.49
C GLU A 22 -15.46 -4.54 -34.20
N PRO A 23 -15.17 -4.15 -35.45
CA PRO A 23 -14.07 -4.77 -36.19
C PRO A 23 -12.76 -4.50 -35.44
N VAL A 24 -12.06 -5.57 -35.08
CA VAL A 24 -10.79 -5.49 -34.37
C VAL A 24 -9.70 -5.03 -35.32
N ASP A 25 -9.06 -3.91 -35.01
CA ASP A 25 -7.90 -3.41 -35.75
C ASP A 25 -6.64 -4.24 -35.40
N LEU A 26 -6.45 -5.34 -36.14
CA LEU A 26 -5.33 -6.25 -35.93
C LEU A 26 -3.97 -5.59 -36.25
N GLU A 27 -3.93 -4.62 -37.15
CA GLU A 27 -2.70 -3.88 -37.46
C GLU A 27 -2.28 -3.02 -36.28
N MET A 28 -3.22 -2.24 -35.71
CA MET A 28 -2.96 -1.46 -34.50
C MET A 28 -2.53 -2.35 -33.33
N ILE A 29 -3.18 -3.50 -33.12
CA ILE A 29 -2.76 -4.46 -32.08
C ILE A 29 -1.33 -4.94 -32.32
N SER A 30 -0.94 -5.23 -33.56
CA SER A 30 0.42 -5.63 -33.90
C SER A 30 1.43 -4.52 -33.58
N ARG A 31 1.11 -3.27 -33.91
CA ARG A 31 1.96 -2.10 -33.60
C ARG A 31 2.12 -1.88 -32.09
N ILE A 32 1.02 -1.99 -31.32
CA ILE A 32 1.05 -1.92 -29.86
C ILE A 32 1.95 -3.00 -29.28
N LYS A 33 1.82 -4.25 -29.76
CA LYS A 33 2.66 -5.36 -29.31
C LYS A 33 4.12 -5.14 -29.68
N ALA A 34 4.42 -4.73 -30.90
CA ALA A 34 5.79 -4.46 -31.34
C ALA A 34 6.43 -3.40 -30.45
N GLU A 35 5.76 -2.26 -30.23
CA GLU A 35 6.24 -1.20 -29.36
C GLU A 35 6.44 -1.68 -27.92
N GLY A 36 5.46 -2.40 -27.35
CA GLY A 36 5.52 -2.89 -25.98
C GLY A 36 6.52 -4.02 -25.72
N PHE A 37 6.89 -4.82 -26.74
CA PHE A 37 7.87 -5.91 -26.58
C PHE A 37 9.28 -5.53 -27.05
N GLN A 38 9.43 -4.57 -27.95
CA GLN A 38 10.72 -4.24 -28.57
C GLN A 38 11.28 -2.87 -28.16
N HIS A 39 10.40 -1.97 -27.71
CA HIS A 39 10.76 -0.58 -27.37
C HIS A 39 10.19 -0.14 -26.01
N SER A 40 10.00 -1.09 -25.09
CA SER A 40 9.38 -0.79 -23.81
C SER A 40 10.24 0.11 -22.93
N GLN A 41 9.58 1.05 -22.24
CA GLN A 41 10.19 1.91 -21.23
C GLN A 41 9.73 1.57 -19.81
N VAL A 42 9.06 0.43 -19.61
CA VAL A 42 8.45 0.07 -18.32
C VAL A 42 9.48 -0.06 -17.20
N MET A 43 10.66 -0.64 -17.48
CA MET A 43 11.70 -0.82 -16.45
C MET A 43 12.39 0.50 -16.09
N GLU A 44 12.53 1.42 -17.05
CA GLU A 44 13.03 2.77 -16.78
C GLU A 44 12.02 3.55 -15.93
N THR A 45 10.73 3.47 -16.28
CA THR A 45 9.65 4.05 -15.47
C THR A 45 9.67 3.49 -14.05
N LEU A 46 9.81 2.17 -13.91
CA LEU A 46 9.90 1.52 -12.60
C LEU A 46 11.11 2.03 -11.81
N PHE A 47 12.28 2.11 -12.42
CA PHE A 47 13.51 2.65 -11.81
C PHE A 47 13.31 4.07 -11.27
N TYR A 48 12.66 4.96 -12.02
CA TYR A 48 12.39 6.31 -11.53
C TYR A 48 11.41 6.32 -10.36
N LEU A 49 10.38 5.47 -10.40
CA LEU A 49 9.43 5.38 -9.29
C LEU A 49 10.08 4.80 -8.03
N THR A 50 10.85 3.72 -8.14
CA THR A 50 11.37 2.96 -6.99
C THR A 50 12.72 3.47 -6.50
N ASP A 51 13.67 3.74 -7.38
CA ASP A 51 15.07 3.92 -7.00
C ASP A 51 15.42 5.41 -6.91
N VAL A 52 14.90 6.22 -7.83
CA VAL A 52 15.11 7.68 -7.84
C VAL A 52 14.21 8.37 -6.81
N ASN A 53 12.91 8.07 -6.83
CA ASN A 53 11.96 8.67 -5.89
C ASN A 53 11.85 7.88 -4.58
N GLY A 54 12.30 6.63 -4.53
CA GLY A 54 12.35 5.87 -3.29
C GLY A 54 10.98 5.51 -2.72
N PRO A 55 10.86 5.39 -1.39
CA PRO A 55 9.60 5.18 -0.70
C PRO A 55 8.66 6.39 -0.82
N ARG A 56 7.42 6.19 -1.26
CA ARG A 56 6.47 7.27 -1.60
C ARG A 56 5.27 7.30 -0.64
N LEU A 57 5.51 7.42 0.66
CA LEU A 57 4.41 7.50 1.64
C LEU A 57 3.48 8.68 1.31
N THR A 58 2.17 8.50 1.42
CA THR A 58 1.18 9.53 1.10
C THR A 58 1.52 10.88 1.80
N ASN A 59 1.45 11.98 1.05
CA ASN A 59 1.85 13.34 1.47
C ASN A 59 3.32 13.52 1.90
N SER A 60 4.19 12.53 1.72
CA SER A 60 5.64 12.71 1.95
C SER A 60 6.30 13.54 0.84
N PRO A 61 7.50 14.11 1.09
CA PRO A 61 8.30 14.76 0.05
C PRO A 61 8.57 13.85 -1.16
N ASN A 62 8.79 12.55 -0.93
CA ASN A 62 9.06 11.58 -1.98
C ASN A 62 7.81 11.28 -2.83
N PHE A 63 6.62 11.22 -2.23
CA PHE A 63 5.37 11.14 -3.00
C PHE A 63 5.16 12.38 -3.87
N LYS A 64 5.44 13.58 -3.31
CA LYS A 64 5.39 14.83 -4.07
C LYS A 64 6.36 14.80 -5.26
N ALA A 65 7.62 14.42 -5.04
CA ALA A 65 8.61 14.31 -6.11
C ALA A 65 8.19 13.31 -7.19
N ALA A 66 7.70 12.13 -6.80
CA ALA A 66 7.23 11.10 -7.74
C ALA A 66 6.03 11.58 -8.55
N SER A 67 5.05 12.22 -7.91
CA SER A 67 3.87 12.74 -8.61
C SER A 67 4.22 13.86 -9.59
N GLU A 68 5.14 14.75 -9.23
CA GLU A 68 5.67 15.79 -10.13
C GLU A 68 6.46 15.19 -11.30
N TRP A 69 7.26 14.15 -11.04
CA TRP A 69 7.96 13.39 -12.08
C TRP A 69 6.98 12.72 -13.06
N CYS A 70 5.94 12.04 -12.56
CA CYS A 70 4.93 11.41 -13.41
C CYS A 70 4.22 12.44 -14.30
N VAL A 71 3.84 13.61 -13.75
CA VAL A 71 3.22 14.69 -14.55
C VAL A 71 4.15 15.13 -15.67
N LYS A 72 5.43 15.38 -15.35
CA LYS A 72 6.43 15.77 -16.35
C LYS A 72 6.57 14.69 -17.42
N GLN A 73 6.74 13.43 -17.02
CA GLN A 73 6.96 12.32 -17.95
C GLN A 73 5.77 12.10 -18.89
N LEU A 74 4.53 12.15 -18.37
CA LEU A 74 3.32 12.04 -19.18
C LEU A 74 3.18 13.22 -20.16
N THR A 75 3.58 14.42 -19.74
CA THR A 75 3.61 15.61 -20.62
C THR A 75 4.63 15.44 -21.73
N ASP A 76 5.84 14.98 -21.41
CA ASP A 76 6.94 14.80 -22.38
C ASP A 76 6.61 13.72 -23.42
N TRP A 77 5.84 12.69 -23.03
CA TRP A 77 5.32 11.69 -23.97
C TRP A 77 4.15 12.17 -24.84
N GLY A 78 3.65 13.39 -24.62
CA GLY A 78 2.63 14.02 -25.47
C GLY A 78 1.20 13.93 -24.96
N LEU A 79 0.95 13.36 -23.79
CA LEU A 79 -0.39 13.36 -23.20
C LEU A 79 -0.80 14.79 -22.82
N VAL A 80 -2.11 15.05 -22.89
CA VAL A 80 -2.67 16.36 -22.53
C VAL A 80 -3.24 16.35 -21.12
N ASN A 81 -3.46 17.55 -20.57
CA ASN A 81 -4.06 17.75 -19.26
C ASN A 81 -3.33 17.06 -18.10
N ALA A 82 -2.04 16.74 -18.28
CA ALA A 82 -1.17 16.16 -17.26
C ALA A 82 -1.04 17.11 -16.06
N ARG A 83 -1.51 16.70 -14.88
CA ARG A 83 -1.49 17.52 -13.67
C ARG A 83 -1.62 16.67 -12.41
N ARG A 84 -1.29 17.29 -11.27
CA ARG A 84 -1.73 16.81 -9.96
C ARG A 84 -3.14 17.33 -9.69
N GLU A 85 -4.05 16.44 -9.34
CA GLU A 85 -5.44 16.74 -9.03
C GLU A 85 -5.71 16.43 -7.56
N ALA A 86 -6.01 17.46 -6.77
CA ALA A 86 -6.35 17.27 -5.36
C ALA A 86 -7.69 16.55 -5.23
N TRP A 87 -7.75 15.47 -4.44
CA TRP A 87 -8.98 14.71 -4.19
C TRP A 87 -9.64 15.02 -2.85
N GLY A 88 -8.98 15.81 -2.01
CA GLY A 88 -9.49 16.23 -0.70
C GLY A 88 -8.39 16.30 0.35
N THR A 89 -8.78 16.52 1.60
CA THR A 89 -7.84 16.52 2.73
C THR A 89 -7.45 15.09 3.09
N PHE A 90 -6.16 14.80 3.00
CA PHE A 90 -5.55 13.60 3.57
C PHE A 90 -5.11 13.87 5.01
N GLY A 91 -4.18 14.80 5.20
CA GLY A 91 -3.51 15.05 6.47
C GLY A 91 -2.04 15.42 6.30
N LYS A 92 -1.25 15.23 7.36
CA LYS A 92 0.17 15.57 7.39
C LYS A 92 1.04 14.52 6.70
N GLY A 93 2.06 15.00 5.99
CA GLY A 93 3.16 14.20 5.50
C GLY A 93 4.08 13.76 6.64
N TRP A 94 4.88 12.74 6.38
CA TRP A 94 5.84 12.19 7.33
C TRP A 94 7.02 11.53 6.60
N ALA A 95 8.22 11.65 7.16
CA ALA A 95 9.41 10.94 6.68
C ALA A 95 10.36 10.60 7.83
N VAL A 96 11.18 9.56 7.63
CA VAL A 96 12.31 9.23 8.50
C VAL A 96 13.53 9.99 7.97
N GLU A 97 14.17 10.81 8.81
CA GLU A 97 15.44 11.46 8.46
C GLU A 97 16.63 10.58 8.84
N ARG A 98 16.57 9.96 10.03
CA ARG A 98 17.59 9.04 10.53
C ARG A 98 17.01 8.15 11.62
N PHE A 99 17.50 6.92 11.73
CA PHE A 99 17.30 6.12 12.94
C PHE A 99 18.48 5.18 13.19
N SER A 100 18.63 4.73 14.42
CA SER A 100 19.50 3.63 14.83
C SER A 100 18.81 2.82 15.93
N ALA A 101 19.04 1.51 15.94
CA ALA A 101 18.47 0.61 16.92
C ALA A 101 19.39 -0.59 17.13
N GLU A 102 19.94 -0.73 18.32
CA GLU A 102 20.93 -1.74 18.64
C GLU A 102 20.65 -2.36 20.02
N MET A 103 20.95 -3.65 20.17
CA MET A 103 21.20 -4.25 21.47
C MET A 103 22.70 -4.20 21.72
N VAL A 104 23.12 -3.62 22.84
CA VAL A 104 24.54 -3.50 23.22
C VAL A 104 24.94 -4.48 24.32
N GLU A 105 23.98 -4.98 25.10
CA GLU A 105 24.17 -6.04 26.10
C GLU A 105 23.07 -7.12 25.96
N PRO A 106 23.37 -8.41 26.20
CA PRO A 106 24.66 -8.96 26.64
C PRO A 106 25.68 -9.11 25.49
N GLN A 107 25.24 -8.93 24.25
CA GLN A 107 26.07 -8.97 23.06
C GLN A 107 25.54 -7.97 22.05
N TYR A 108 26.44 -7.44 21.22
CA TYR A 108 26.07 -6.52 20.17
C TYR A 108 25.16 -7.21 19.13
N LEU A 109 24.03 -6.57 18.82
CA LEU A 109 23.15 -6.93 17.72
C LEU A 109 22.59 -5.64 17.11
N ASN A 110 22.92 -5.39 15.85
CA ASN A 110 22.23 -4.38 15.06
C ASN A 110 20.81 -4.90 14.76
N LEU A 111 19.78 -4.15 15.14
CA LEU A 111 18.40 -4.59 14.98
C LEU A 111 17.93 -4.36 13.55
N ILE A 112 17.45 -5.42 12.89
CA ILE A 112 16.64 -5.26 11.68
C ILE A 112 15.29 -4.70 12.15
N ALA A 113 15.09 -3.41 11.92
CA ALA A 113 13.91 -2.69 12.38
C ALA A 113 13.64 -1.45 11.53
N TYR A 114 12.39 -0.97 11.53
CA TYR A 114 12.03 0.28 10.86
C TYR A 114 11.03 1.10 11.70
N PRO A 115 11.13 2.45 11.70
CA PRO A 115 10.15 3.32 12.34
C PRO A 115 8.74 3.13 11.78
N ALA A 116 7.71 3.15 12.63
CA ALA A 116 6.33 3.10 12.16
C ALA A 116 5.87 4.48 11.66
N ALA A 117 5.06 4.50 10.59
CA ALA A 117 4.67 5.77 9.98
C ALA A 117 3.85 6.66 10.95
N TRP A 118 4.05 7.97 10.85
CA TRP A 118 3.39 9.01 11.64
C TRP A 118 3.62 8.94 13.16
N THR A 119 4.70 8.28 13.60
CA THR A 119 5.16 8.36 15.01
C THR A 119 6.15 9.50 15.20
N GLY A 120 6.28 9.97 16.44
CA GLY A 120 7.25 10.98 16.84
C GLY A 120 8.70 10.49 16.78
N SER A 121 9.60 11.41 17.12
CA SER A 121 11.03 11.18 17.30
C SER A 121 11.34 10.86 18.76
N THR A 122 12.46 10.19 19.01
CA THR A 122 13.03 10.11 20.37
C THR A 122 13.77 11.40 20.70
N ASP A 123 13.85 11.73 22.00
CA ASP A 123 14.70 12.83 22.49
C ASP A 123 16.16 12.37 22.57
N GLY A 124 16.82 12.34 21.41
CA GLY A 124 18.15 11.74 21.27
C GLY A 124 18.14 10.23 21.40
N THR A 125 19.24 9.66 21.89
CA THR A 125 19.39 8.22 22.08
C THR A 125 18.82 7.81 23.43
N ILE A 126 17.82 6.92 23.39
CA ILE A 126 17.27 6.27 24.57
C ILE A 126 18.05 4.98 24.79
N ALA A 127 18.65 4.82 25.98
CA ALA A 127 19.43 3.66 26.33
C ALA A 127 18.90 3.02 27.62
N GLY A 128 18.73 1.70 27.64
CA GLY A 128 18.30 1.01 28.84
C GLY A 128 17.79 -0.41 28.61
N GLN A 129 17.42 -1.06 29.72
CA GLN A 129 16.77 -2.35 29.67
C GLN A 129 15.32 -2.19 29.22
N PRO A 130 14.87 -2.94 28.20
CA PRO A 130 13.48 -2.87 27.75
C PRO A 130 12.53 -3.47 28.79
N VAL A 131 11.35 -2.87 28.91
CA VAL A 131 10.25 -3.36 29.73
C VAL A 131 9.32 -4.19 28.85
N LEU A 132 9.26 -5.49 29.10
CA LEU A 132 8.34 -6.40 28.44
C LEU A 132 6.97 -6.31 29.12
N ILE A 133 5.93 -6.02 28.34
CA ILE A 133 4.55 -5.96 28.83
C ILE A 133 3.69 -7.05 28.16
N ASP A 134 2.74 -7.58 28.92
CA ASP A 134 1.65 -8.43 28.44
C ASP A 134 0.32 -7.71 28.70
N VAL A 135 -0.31 -7.21 27.64
CA VAL A 135 -1.59 -6.48 27.71
C VAL A 135 -2.58 -7.15 26.76
N LYS A 136 -3.53 -7.91 27.33
CA LYS A 136 -4.58 -8.65 26.62
C LYS A 136 -5.94 -7.96 26.75
N SER A 137 -6.13 -7.19 27.81
CA SER A 137 -7.31 -6.36 28.04
C SER A 137 -6.93 -4.97 28.55
N GLU A 138 -7.93 -4.12 28.80
CA GLU A 138 -7.69 -2.76 29.27
C GLU A 138 -7.28 -2.72 30.74
N GLU A 139 -7.76 -3.69 31.53
CA GLU A 139 -7.47 -3.86 32.95
C GLU A 139 -5.97 -4.14 33.18
N ASP A 140 -5.34 -4.83 32.24
CA ASP A 140 -3.89 -5.11 32.24
C ASP A 140 -3.03 -3.84 32.10
N LEU A 141 -3.60 -2.67 31.83
CA LEU A 141 -2.84 -1.41 31.79
C LEU A 141 -2.50 -0.90 33.20
N GLU A 142 -3.35 -1.16 34.19
CA GLU A 142 -3.18 -0.58 35.54
C GLU A 142 -1.90 -1.10 36.22
N GLN A 143 -1.49 -2.34 35.93
CA GLN A 143 -0.24 -2.91 36.45
C GLN A 143 1.03 -2.17 35.97
N TYR A 144 0.96 -1.43 34.86
CA TYR A 144 2.10 -0.69 34.29
C TYR A 144 2.07 0.81 34.57
N LYS A 145 1.00 1.31 35.19
CA LYS A 145 0.81 2.73 35.42
C LYS A 145 1.88 3.31 36.35
N GLY A 146 2.45 4.45 35.96
CA GLY A 146 3.56 5.13 36.61
C GLY A 146 4.91 4.43 36.46
N LYS A 147 5.04 3.41 35.59
CA LYS A 147 6.27 2.59 35.48
C LYS A 147 6.99 2.72 34.14
N LEU A 148 6.40 3.39 33.14
CA LEU A 148 6.91 3.37 31.76
C LEU A 148 7.54 4.68 31.28
N ALA A 149 7.67 5.68 32.16
CA ALA A 149 8.27 6.97 31.81
C ALA A 149 9.69 6.81 31.25
N GLY A 150 9.92 7.28 30.03
CA GLY A 150 11.20 7.18 29.31
C GLY A 150 11.60 5.76 28.89
N ALA A 151 10.76 4.75 29.15
CA ALA A 151 11.11 3.35 28.95
C ALA A 151 11.11 2.95 27.47
N ILE A 152 11.92 1.93 27.17
CA ILE A 152 11.83 1.15 25.93
C ILE A 152 10.82 0.02 26.19
N VAL A 153 9.66 0.04 25.55
CA VAL A 153 8.56 -0.90 25.84
C VAL A 153 8.44 -1.96 24.74
N MET A 154 8.42 -3.23 25.11
CA MET A 154 8.15 -4.36 24.22
C MET A 154 6.74 -4.91 24.48
N THR A 155 5.88 -4.95 23.46
CA THR A 155 4.44 -5.20 23.65
C THR A 155 3.95 -6.64 23.47
N VAL A 156 4.83 -7.58 23.11
CA VAL A 156 4.46 -8.96 22.80
C VAL A 156 5.38 -9.90 23.58
N PRO A 157 4.90 -10.56 24.65
CA PRO A 157 5.75 -11.41 25.48
C PRO A 157 6.06 -12.76 24.84
N THR A 158 5.26 -13.22 23.89
CA THR A 158 5.45 -14.46 23.14
C THR A 158 4.78 -14.36 21.78
N GLN A 159 5.39 -14.96 20.77
CA GLN A 159 4.80 -15.16 19.45
C GLN A 159 5.38 -16.44 18.86
N GLU A 160 4.52 -17.31 18.35
CA GLU A 160 4.93 -18.50 17.64
C GLU A 160 5.36 -18.12 16.23
N VAL A 161 6.49 -18.67 15.77
CA VAL A 161 6.98 -18.55 14.40
C VAL A 161 6.82 -19.94 13.79
N GLU A 162 5.88 -20.06 12.86
CA GLU A 162 5.61 -21.33 12.19
C GLU A 162 6.73 -21.66 11.20
N ALA A 163 7.07 -22.94 11.08
CA ALA A 163 8.02 -23.38 10.08
C ALA A 163 7.34 -23.52 8.72
N HIS A 164 7.89 -22.87 7.70
CA HIS A 164 7.38 -22.94 6.32
C HIS A 164 8.06 -24.07 5.56
N PHE A 165 7.27 -25.04 5.10
CA PHE A 165 7.74 -26.15 4.24
C PHE A 165 7.20 -26.04 2.81
N GLU A 166 6.35 -25.05 2.56
CA GLU A 166 5.78 -24.80 1.25
C GLU A 166 6.55 -23.70 0.52
N ALA A 167 6.67 -23.83 -0.80
CA ALA A 167 7.28 -22.79 -1.62
C ALA A 167 6.38 -21.53 -1.68
N ASP A 168 6.99 -20.35 -1.56
CA ASP A 168 6.32 -19.04 -1.63
C ASP A 168 5.55 -18.80 -2.93
N ALA A 169 6.03 -19.41 -4.03
CA ALA A 169 5.40 -19.34 -5.33
C ALA A 169 5.24 -20.74 -5.93
N LYS A 170 4.02 -21.08 -6.31
CA LYS A 170 3.67 -22.30 -7.04
C LYS A 170 2.98 -21.91 -8.35
N ARG A 171 3.27 -22.65 -9.41
CA ARG A 171 2.52 -22.51 -10.66
C ARG A 171 1.22 -23.27 -10.52
N TYR A 172 0.10 -22.60 -10.78
CA TYR A 172 -1.20 -23.27 -10.83
C TYR A 172 -1.21 -24.33 -11.93
N THR A 173 -1.65 -25.52 -11.55
CA THR A 173 -1.99 -26.60 -12.47
C THR A 173 -3.33 -26.31 -13.15
N ASP A 174 -3.65 -27.06 -14.22
CA ASP A 174 -4.95 -26.93 -14.88
C ASP A 174 -6.12 -27.25 -13.91
N GLU A 175 -5.90 -28.16 -12.96
CA GLU A 175 -6.85 -28.48 -11.90
C GLU A 175 -7.03 -27.32 -10.92
N ASP A 176 -5.93 -26.71 -10.45
CA ASP A 176 -6.00 -25.52 -9.57
C ASP A 176 -6.76 -24.38 -10.26
N LEU A 177 -6.54 -24.18 -11.56
CA LEU A 177 -7.25 -23.16 -12.35
C LEU A 177 -8.74 -23.49 -12.50
N ALA A 178 -9.09 -24.76 -12.71
CA ALA A 178 -10.48 -25.21 -12.79
C ALA A 178 -11.23 -25.03 -11.47
N ASP A 179 -10.56 -25.29 -10.34
CA ASP A 179 -11.11 -25.07 -9.00
C ASP A 179 -11.28 -23.58 -8.68
N LEU A 180 -10.30 -22.74 -9.04
CA LEU A 180 -10.41 -21.29 -8.92
C LEU A 180 -11.58 -20.73 -9.75
N ALA A 181 -11.86 -21.32 -10.92
CA ALA A 181 -13.00 -20.95 -11.75
C ALA A 181 -14.35 -21.34 -11.14
N GLN A 182 -14.38 -22.28 -10.19
CA GLN A 182 -15.57 -22.67 -9.43
C GLN A 182 -15.80 -21.83 -8.17
N ALA A 183 -14.94 -20.84 -7.89
CA ALA A 183 -15.09 -19.96 -6.74
C ALA A 183 -16.49 -19.33 -6.71
N PRO A 184 -17.16 -19.27 -5.54
CA PRO A 184 -18.52 -18.77 -5.44
C PRO A 184 -18.61 -17.31 -5.92
N GLU A 185 -19.76 -16.96 -6.52
CA GLU A 185 -20.08 -15.62 -7.00
C GLU A 185 -19.70 -14.52 -5.97
N PRO A 186 -19.08 -13.41 -6.42
CA PRO A 186 -18.68 -12.32 -5.53
C PRO A 186 -19.87 -11.78 -4.74
N GLY A 187 -19.88 -11.96 -3.41
CA GLY A 187 -20.98 -11.47 -2.56
C GLY A 187 -21.34 -12.35 -1.37
N ALA A 188 -20.84 -13.57 -1.29
CA ALA A 188 -20.89 -14.34 -0.04
C ALA A 188 -20.22 -13.52 1.08
N ARG A 189 -20.95 -13.25 2.17
CA ARG A 189 -20.43 -12.43 3.28
C ARG A 189 -19.09 -13.03 3.75
N PRO A 190 -17.96 -12.29 3.62
CA PRO A 190 -16.67 -12.82 4.04
C PRO A 190 -16.69 -13.19 5.52
N SER A 191 -15.90 -14.20 5.93
CA SER A 191 -15.75 -14.61 7.34
C SER A 191 -15.36 -13.45 8.28
N TRP A 192 -14.81 -12.37 7.72
CA TRP A 192 -14.53 -11.11 8.39
C TRP A 192 -15.76 -10.42 9.02
N TRP A 193 -16.98 -10.65 8.51
CA TRP A 193 -18.19 -10.11 9.15
C TRP A 193 -18.46 -10.77 10.51
N ALA A 194 -18.13 -12.07 10.66
CA ALA A 194 -18.19 -12.78 11.92
C ALA A 194 -17.11 -12.32 12.91
N ARG A 195 -15.95 -11.84 12.42
CA ARG A 195 -14.85 -11.28 13.24
C ARG A 195 -14.94 -9.76 13.44
N ARG A 196 -16.03 -9.11 13.01
CA ARG A 196 -16.19 -7.64 13.09
C ARG A 196 -16.16 -7.12 14.53
N GLU A 197 -16.73 -7.86 15.47
CA GLU A 197 -16.71 -7.51 16.88
C GLU A 197 -15.31 -7.63 17.48
N GLU A 198 -14.63 -8.75 17.23
CA GLU A 198 -13.24 -8.95 17.63
C GLU A 198 -12.31 -7.86 17.07
N PHE A 199 -12.47 -7.52 15.79
CA PHE A 199 -11.70 -6.45 15.16
C PHE A 199 -11.96 -5.09 15.82
N ARG A 200 -13.23 -4.77 16.13
CA ARG A 200 -13.59 -3.55 16.87
C ARG A 200 -12.96 -3.53 18.26
N ARG A 201 -13.02 -4.63 19.01
CA ARG A 201 -12.41 -4.78 20.34
C ARG A 201 -10.90 -4.56 20.27
N ARG A 202 -10.22 -5.23 19.34
CA ARG A 202 -8.76 -5.09 19.14
C ARG A 202 -8.37 -3.67 18.75
N ARG A 203 -9.13 -3.01 17.88
CA ARG A 203 -8.90 -1.60 17.51
C ARG A 203 -9.14 -0.66 18.68
N ALA A 204 -10.13 -0.93 19.54
CA ALA A 204 -10.39 -0.14 20.73
C ALA A 204 -9.24 -0.26 21.75
N LEU A 205 -8.80 -1.48 22.05
CA LEU A 205 -7.66 -1.74 22.93
C LEU A 205 -6.39 -1.06 22.39
N GLN A 206 -6.10 -1.19 21.09
CA GLN A 206 -4.95 -0.55 20.45
C GLN A 206 -4.98 0.98 20.49
N ARG A 207 -6.17 1.60 20.50
CA ARG A 207 -6.29 3.06 20.70
C ARG A 207 -6.00 3.44 22.15
N LYS A 208 -6.54 2.69 23.12
CA LYS A 208 -6.31 2.92 24.54
C LYS A 208 -4.86 2.69 24.93
N LEU A 209 -4.23 1.63 24.42
CA LEU A 209 -2.80 1.35 24.62
C LEU A 209 -1.92 2.50 24.10
N ARG A 210 -2.21 3.04 22.91
CA ARG A 210 -1.49 4.21 22.39
C ARG A 210 -1.68 5.46 23.25
N ALA A 211 -2.89 5.69 23.75
CA ALA A 211 -3.15 6.80 24.65
C ALA A 211 -2.38 6.62 25.98
N PHE A 212 -2.44 5.43 26.56
CA PHE A 212 -1.73 5.06 27.77
C PHE A 212 -0.22 5.27 27.65
N PHE A 213 0.41 4.78 26.57
CA PHE A 213 1.85 4.99 26.36
C PHE A 213 2.24 6.46 26.25
N ARG A 214 1.40 7.29 25.62
CA ARG A 214 1.63 8.72 25.53
C ARG A 214 1.51 9.36 26.91
N ASP A 215 0.47 9.03 27.66
CA ASP A 215 0.17 9.63 28.97
C ASP A 215 1.21 9.20 30.04
N GLU A 216 1.76 7.99 29.93
CA GLU A 216 2.89 7.49 30.75
C GLU A 216 4.24 8.09 30.36
N GLY A 217 4.35 8.74 29.20
CA GLY A 217 5.61 9.27 28.70
C GLY A 217 6.60 8.19 28.26
N VAL A 218 6.12 7.11 27.62
CA VAL A 218 6.96 6.04 27.06
C VAL A 218 7.97 6.64 26.08
N GLY A 219 9.24 6.22 26.20
CA GLY A 219 10.32 6.69 25.35
C GLY A 219 10.24 6.16 23.92
N VAL A 220 10.07 4.84 23.77
CA VAL A 220 9.89 4.18 22.47
C VAL A 220 9.20 2.82 22.64
N VAL A 221 8.40 2.42 21.65
CA VAL A 221 7.72 1.12 21.63
C VAL A 221 8.32 0.22 20.54
N LEU A 222 8.69 -1.00 20.92
CA LEU A 222 9.13 -2.07 20.04
C LEU A 222 8.00 -3.09 19.89
N ARG A 223 7.66 -3.39 18.64
CA ARG A 223 6.70 -4.43 18.27
C ARG A 223 7.32 -5.42 17.27
N PRO A 224 6.99 -6.71 17.33
CA PRO A 224 7.49 -7.66 16.35
C PRO A 224 6.83 -7.44 14.99
N SER A 225 7.57 -7.76 13.94
CA SER A 225 7.02 -7.98 12.60
C SER A 225 6.03 -9.14 12.64
N ARG A 226 5.10 -9.13 11.68
CA ARG A 226 4.19 -10.27 11.44
C ARG A 226 4.75 -11.28 10.45
N HIS A 227 5.85 -10.93 9.79
CA HIS A 227 6.60 -11.84 8.93
C HIS A 227 7.90 -12.25 9.62
N ASP A 228 8.50 -13.30 9.10
CA ASP A 228 9.73 -13.98 9.48
C ASP A 228 10.76 -13.93 8.34
N ASP A 229 11.85 -14.68 8.50
CA ASP A 229 12.97 -14.81 7.56
C ASP A 229 13.65 -13.47 7.25
N GLY A 230 13.70 -12.58 8.25
CA GLY A 230 14.30 -11.25 8.14
C GLY A 230 13.44 -10.25 7.37
N THR A 231 12.22 -10.62 6.95
CA THR A 231 11.28 -9.70 6.31
C THR A 231 10.47 -8.93 7.34
N ILE A 232 10.18 -7.65 7.05
CA ILE A 232 9.48 -6.76 7.97
C ILE A 232 8.26 -6.14 7.31
N LEU A 233 7.11 -6.26 7.97
CA LEU A 233 5.92 -5.47 7.61
C LEU A 233 5.76 -4.28 8.55
N VAL A 234 5.97 -3.09 8.00
CA VAL A 234 5.76 -1.83 8.72
C VAL A 234 4.60 -1.06 8.13
N SER A 235 3.74 -0.60 9.02
CA SER A 235 2.57 0.23 8.73
C SER A 235 2.52 1.43 9.69
N SER A 236 1.42 2.19 9.62
CA SER A 236 1.09 3.27 10.56
C SER A 236 1.26 2.86 12.04
N GLY A 237 1.98 3.71 12.79
CA GLY A 237 2.08 3.70 14.25
C GLY A 237 1.36 4.88 14.91
N GLY A 238 1.29 6.03 14.24
CA GLY A 238 0.58 7.23 14.72
C GLY A 238 -0.49 7.74 13.76
N SER A 239 -1.07 8.90 14.09
CA SER A 239 -2.12 9.55 13.30
C SER A 239 -1.52 10.46 12.24
N TYR A 240 -2.02 10.34 11.00
CA TYR A 240 -1.72 11.26 9.90
C TYR A 240 -2.64 12.49 9.87
N LYS A 241 -3.62 12.59 10.78
CA LYS A 241 -4.55 13.72 10.74
C LYS A 241 -3.89 15.01 11.19
N MET A 242 -4.30 16.12 10.59
CA MET A 242 -3.91 17.47 11.03
C MET A 242 -4.38 17.72 12.47
N GLY A 243 -3.53 18.37 13.27
CA GLY A 243 -3.83 18.73 14.66
C GLY A 243 -3.70 17.58 15.67
N ASP A 244 -3.66 16.31 15.23
CA ASP A 244 -3.38 15.20 16.13
C ASP A 244 -1.90 15.23 16.54
N PRO A 245 -1.56 15.06 17.83
CA PRO A 245 -0.17 15.03 18.28
C PRO A 245 0.56 13.83 17.66
N PRO A 246 1.88 13.92 17.45
CA PRO A 246 2.70 12.76 17.11
C PRO A 246 2.44 11.60 18.08
N GLY A 247 2.32 10.38 17.56
CA GLY A 247 2.27 9.19 18.41
C GLY A 247 3.61 8.97 19.12
N VAL A 248 3.62 8.18 20.19
CA VAL A 248 4.87 7.68 20.81
C VAL A 248 5.78 7.07 19.73
N PRO A 249 7.10 7.31 19.75
CA PRO A 249 8.03 6.70 18.79
C PRO A 249 7.90 5.18 18.79
N GLN A 250 7.90 4.55 17.61
CA GLN A 250 7.79 3.10 17.52
C GLN A 250 8.70 2.51 16.45
N LEU A 251 9.21 1.31 16.71
CA LEU A 251 9.90 0.46 15.76
C LEU A 251 9.15 -0.86 15.58
N VAL A 252 9.11 -1.34 14.35
CA VAL A 252 8.81 -2.75 14.06
C VAL A 252 10.12 -3.47 13.88
N VAL A 253 10.32 -4.53 14.64
CA VAL A 253 11.58 -5.30 14.67
C VAL A 253 11.33 -6.66 14.00
N ALA A 254 12.31 -7.16 13.25
CA ALA A 254 12.31 -8.55 12.78
C ALA A 254 12.00 -9.50 13.93
N ILE A 255 11.11 -10.47 13.69
CA ILE A 255 10.54 -11.30 14.75
C ILE A 255 11.60 -12.12 15.47
N GLU A 256 12.65 -12.56 14.77
CA GLU A 256 13.76 -13.34 15.31
C GLU A 256 14.58 -12.52 16.31
N HIS A 257 14.87 -11.26 15.96
CA HIS A 257 15.60 -10.33 16.83
C HIS A 257 14.76 -9.96 18.04
N TYR A 258 13.47 -9.69 17.82
CA TYR A 258 12.53 -9.35 18.88
C TYR A 258 12.39 -10.50 19.90
N LEU A 259 12.12 -11.71 19.43
CA LEU A 259 11.93 -12.88 20.29
C LEU A 259 13.23 -13.32 20.98
N ARG A 260 14.39 -13.04 20.39
CA ARG A 260 15.68 -13.23 21.08
C ARG A 260 15.78 -12.34 22.32
N ILE A 261 15.41 -11.06 22.21
CA ILE A 261 15.42 -10.13 23.34
C ILE A 261 14.40 -10.61 24.41
N VAL A 262 13.20 -10.99 23.98
CA VAL A 262 12.18 -11.56 24.88
C VAL A 262 12.73 -12.74 25.68
N ARG A 263 13.39 -13.71 25.04
CA ARG A 263 13.99 -14.86 25.73
C ARG A 263 15.08 -14.45 26.72
N LEU A 264 15.92 -13.48 26.38
CA LEU A 264 16.93 -12.96 27.31
C LEU A 264 16.29 -12.38 28.57
N LEU A 265 15.25 -11.54 28.41
CA LEU A 265 14.50 -10.97 29.53
C LEU A 265 13.79 -12.04 30.37
N GLN A 266 13.21 -13.07 29.75
CA GLN A 266 12.53 -14.18 30.44
C GLN A 266 13.49 -15.08 31.23
N HIS A 267 14.78 -15.07 30.89
CA HIS A 267 15.83 -15.81 31.58
C HIS A 267 16.67 -14.91 32.51
N ASP A 268 16.16 -13.73 32.86
CA ASP A 268 16.83 -12.76 33.74
C ASP A 268 18.25 -12.37 33.29
N ILE A 269 18.51 -12.44 31.98
CA ILE A 269 19.77 -11.99 31.40
C ILE A 269 19.68 -10.47 31.17
N PRO A 270 20.62 -9.66 31.69
CA PRO A 270 20.63 -8.22 31.45
C PRO A 270 20.65 -7.90 29.95
N VAL A 271 19.73 -7.04 29.53
CA VAL A 271 19.65 -6.52 28.17
C VAL A 271 19.78 -5.02 28.23
N LYS A 272 20.57 -4.45 27.33
CA LYS A 272 20.61 -3.00 27.11
C LYS A 272 20.40 -2.73 25.63
N LEU A 273 19.37 -1.94 25.34
CA LEU A 273 19.11 -1.43 23.99
C LEU A 273 19.52 0.03 23.92
N GLU A 274 19.89 0.48 22.73
CA GLU A 274 20.08 1.88 22.35
C GLU A 274 19.21 2.16 21.12
N VAL A 275 18.36 3.18 21.20
CA VAL A 275 17.41 3.53 20.13
C VAL A 275 17.39 5.03 19.92
N ASN A 276 17.54 5.45 18.67
CA ASN A 276 17.40 6.85 18.27
C ASN A 276 16.55 6.93 17.00
N ILE A 277 15.49 7.73 17.01
CA ILE A 277 14.58 7.90 15.88
C ILE A 277 14.41 9.40 15.63
N GLN A 278 14.76 9.84 14.43
CA GLN A 278 14.54 11.20 13.94
C GLN A 278 13.57 11.17 12.77
N ASN A 279 12.32 11.51 13.06
CA ASN A 279 11.25 11.64 12.10
C ASN A 279 10.88 13.12 11.92
N LYS A 280 10.33 13.43 10.74
CA LYS A 280 9.84 14.76 10.41
C LYS A 280 8.41 14.71 9.91
N PHE A 281 7.59 15.65 10.38
CA PHE A 281 6.23 15.89 9.89
C PHE A 281 6.24 17.06 8.92
N PHE A 282 5.36 16.99 7.92
CA PHE A 282 5.16 18.03 6.90
C PHE A 282 3.68 18.42 6.94
N GLU A 283 3.41 19.66 7.32
CA GLU A 283 2.05 20.15 7.62
C GLU A 283 1.63 21.31 6.72
N GLU A 284 2.48 21.69 5.75
CA GLU A 284 2.26 22.81 4.85
C GLU A 284 1.14 22.56 3.84
N ASP A 285 0.97 21.31 3.42
CA ASP A 285 -0.08 20.87 2.50
C ASP A 285 -0.77 19.61 3.03
N SER A 286 -2.06 19.77 3.34
CA SER A 286 -2.88 18.67 3.86
C SER A 286 -3.70 17.96 2.79
N LEU A 287 -3.65 18.44 1.54
CA LEU A 287 -4.38 17.83 0.43
C LEU A 287 -3.68 16.55 -0.02
N GLY A 288 -4.46 15.54 -0.38
CA GLY A 288 -3.99 14.39 -1.13
C GLY A 288 -4.18 14.63 -2.63
N TYR A 289 -3.28 14.07 -3.45
CA TYR A 289 -3.24 14.32 -4.89
C TYR A 289 -3.21 13.02 -5.69
N ASN A 290 -3.96 13.01 -6.79
CA ASN A 290 -3.79 12.06 -7.88
C ASN A 290 -2.91 12.68 -8.97
N VAL A 291 -2.26 11.87 -9.79
CA VAL A 291 -1.71 12.30 -11.08
C VAL A 291 -2.68 11.88 -12.18
N VAL A 292 -3.12 12.82 -13.02
CA VAL A 292 -4.03 12.53 -14.13
C VAL A 292 -3.47 13.08 -15.44
N ALA A 293 -3.64 12.35 -16.55
CA ALA A 293 -3.33 12.79 -17.91
C ALA A 293 -4.21 12.05 -18.93
N GLU A 294 -4.30 12.56 -20.16
CA GLU A 294 -5.28 12.08 -21.15
C GLU A 294 -4.73 11.95 -22.56
N ILE A 295 -5.23 10.94 -23.29
CA ILE A 295 -5.19 10.81 -24.75
C ILE A 295 -6.59 11.14 -25.28
N PRO A 296 -6.79 12.27 -25.99
CA PRO A 296 -8.12 12.69 -26.43
C PRO A 296 -8.78 11.73 -27.43
N GLY A 297 -10.07 11.44 -27.22
CA GLY A 297 -10.87 10.70 -28.18
C GLY A 297 -11.15 11.50 -29.46
N VAL A 298 -11.19 10.82 -30.60
CA VAL A 298 -11.44 11.45 -31.92
C VAL A 298 -12.90 11.41 -32.37
N ASP A 299 -13.72 10.51 -31.80
CA ASP A 299 -15.13 10.36 -32.17
C ASP A 299 -15.95 11.49 -31.53
N LYS A 300 -16.66 12.27 -32.36
CA LYS A 300 -17.44 13.44 -31.89
C LYS A 300 -18.48 13.09 -30.82
N LYS A 301 -19.03 11.87 -30.85
CA LYS A 301 -20.07 11.42 -29.92
C LYS A 301 -19.47 10.74 -28.69
N LEU A 302 -18.35 10.04 -28.84
CA LEU A 302 -17.78 9.21 -27.77
C LEU A 302 -16.60 9.84 -27.04
N LYS A 303 -16.00 10.93 -27.55
CA LYS A 303 -14.82 11.54 -26.93
C LYS A 303 -15.02 12.08 -25.52
N SER A 304 -16.26 12.29 -25.09
CA SER A 304 -16.60 12.66 -23.70
C SER A 304 -16.66 11.46 -22.75
N GLU A 305 -16.72 10.23 -23.28
CA GLU A 305 -16.63 9.01 -22.49
C GLU A 305 -15.15 8.71 -22.17
N LEU A 306 -14.93 8.15 -20.98
CA LEU A 306 -13.59 7.83 -20.48
C LEU A 306 -13.36 6.32 -20.45
N VAL A 307 -12.20 5.90 -20.94
CA VAL A 307 -11.59 4.61 -20.60
C VAL A 307 -10.46 4.90 -19.63
N MET A 308 -10.52 4.32 -18.43
CA MET A 308 -9.56 4.60 -17.37
C MET A 308 -8.61 3.43 -17.13
N LEU A 309 -7.35 3.76 -16.88
CA LEU A 309 -6.31 2.84 -16.41
C LEU A 309 -5.46 3.52 -15.34
N GLY A 310 -4.89 2.75 -14.42
CA GLY A 310 -4.17 3.34 -13.31
C GLY A 310 -3.67 2.35 -12.26
N GLY A 311 -3.01 2.90 -11.25
CA GLY A 311 -2.52 2.23 -10.04
C GLY A 311 -2.30 3.29 -8.95
N HIS A 312 -2.21 2.90 -7.68
CA HIS A 312 -1.91 3.89 -6.63
C HIS A 312 -0.39 4.14 -6.58
N LEU A 313 -0.01 5.40 -6.53
CA LEU A 313 1.36 5.88 -6.63
C LEU A 313 2.09 5.79 -5.29
N ASP A 314 1.35 5.87 -4.19
CA ASP A 314 1.89 5.81 -2.85
C ASP A 314 2.43 4.42 -2.50
N SER A 315 3.26 4.37 -1.45
CA SER A 315 3.81 3.13 -0.91
C SER A 315 4.20 3.31 0.56
N TRP A 316 4.41 2.20 1.26
CA TRP A 316 4.98 2.26 2.60
C TRP A 316 6.46 2.66 2.57
N HIS A 317 6.87 3.45 3.56
CA HIS A 317 8.19 4.07 3.64
C HIS A 317 9.36 3.10 3.94
N SER A 318 9.06 1.87 4.35
CA SER A 318 10.06 0.86 4.77
C SER A 318 10.64 0.04 3.61
N GLY A 319 10.07 0.17 2.41
CA GLY A 319 10.60 -0.37 1.15
C GLY A 319 10.50 0.68 0.05
N THR A 320 10.68 0.28 -1.22
CA THR A 320 10.58 1.21 -2.37
C THR A 320 9.24 1.14 -3.11
N GLY A 321 8.31 0.30 -2.62
CA GLY A 321 6.98 0.14 -3.20
C GLY A 321 7.01 -0.41 -4.63
N ALA A 322 7.98 -1.29 -4.94
CA ALA A 322 8.14 -1.84 -6.28
C ALA A 322 6.94 -2.68 -6.72
N THR A 323 6.56 -3.67 -5.91
CA THR A 323 5.39 -4.53 -6.16
C THR A 323 4.08 -3.87 -5.74
N ASP A 324 4.12 -2.98 -4.75
CA ASP A 324 2.96 -2.28 -4.18
C ASP A 324 3.22 -0.76 -4.10
N ASN A 325 2.92 0.01 -5.15
CA ASN A 325 2.38 -0.43 -6.45
C ASN A 325 3.03 0.29 -7.65
N ALA A 326 4.35 0.51 -7.58
CA ALA A 326 5.09 1.08 -8.70
C ALA A 326 4.98 0.22 -9.96
N ALA A 327 4.89 -1.12 -9.84
CA ALA A 327 4.67 -2.01 -10.97
C ALA A 327 3.37 -1.70 -11.72
N GLY A 328 2.24 -1.53 -11.01
CA GLY A 328 0.97 -1.16 -11.62
C GLY A 328 1.01 0.23 -12.25
N CYS A 329 1.62 1.21 -11.57
CA CYS A 329 1.81 2.55 -12.12
C CYS A 329 2.68 2.52 -13.39
N ALA A 330 3.79 1.81 -13.38
CA ALA A 330 4.71 1.71 -14.51
C ALA A 330 4.04 1.05 -15.72
N VAL A 331 3.27 -0.01 -15.52
CA VAL A 331 2.49 -0.66 -16.59
C VAL A 331 1.41 0.28 -17.15
N ALA A 332 0.70 1.01 -16.29
CA ALA A 332 -0.31 1.98 -16.74
C ALA A 332 0.31 3.14 -17.53
N MET A 333 1.44 3.66 -17.06
CA MET A 333 2.22 4.71 -17.75
C MET A 333 2.76 4.21 -19.09
N GLU A 334 3.29 3.00 -19.13
CA GLU A 334 3.78 2.38 -20.37
C GLU A 334 2.65 2.16 -21.39
N ALA A 335 1.47 1.73 -20.93
CA ALA A 335 0.33 1.54 -21.82
C ALA A 335 -0.08 2.83 -22.54
N VAL A 336 -0.13 3.98 -21.85
CA VAL A 336 -0.42 5.26 -22.50
C VAL A 336 0.73 5.77 -23.37
N ARG A 337 1.98 5.55 -22.96
CA ARG A 337 3.16 5.87 -23.78
C ARG A 337 3.15 5.12 -25.11
N ILE A 338 2.87 3.82 -25.09
CA ILE A 338 2.78 2.98 -26.29
C ILE A 338 1.70 3.54 -27.23
N LEU A 339 0.53 3.90 -26.71
CA LEU A 339 -0.57 4.44 -27.51
C LEU A 339 -0.20 5.76 -28.20
N GLU A 340 0.50 6.65 -27.49
CA GLU A 340 1.04 7.89 -28.08
C GLU A 340 2.11 7.60 -29.15
N ALA A 341 3.05 6.70 -28.86
CA ALA A 341 4.15 6.33 -29.77
C ALA A 341 3.66 5.71 -31.08
N VAL A 342 2.59 4.91 -31.04
CA VAL A 342 1.96 4.35 -32.26
C VAL A 342 0.93 5.29 -32.88
N HIS A 343 0.78 6.51 -32.36
CA HIS A 343 -0.18 7.51 -32.83
C HIS A 343 -1.62 6.96 -32.88
N ALA A 344 -2.01 6.23 -31.84
CA ALA A 344 -3.35 5.68 -31.72
C ALA A 344 -4.39 6.81 -31.72
N ARG A 345 -5.52 6.58 -32.38
CA ARG A 345 -6.65 7.53 -32.43
C ARG A 345 -7.88 6.90 -31.78
N PRO A 346 -7.91 6.80 -30.44
CA PRO A 346 -9.01 6.14 -29.76
C PRO A 346 -10.32 6.90 -29.99
N ARG A 347 -11.44 6.19 -30.07
CA ARG A 347 -12.77 6.82 -30.22
C ARG A 347 -13.16 7.59 -28.95
N ARG A 348 -12.87 6.98 -27.80
CA ARG A 348 -13.07 7.54 -26.44
C ARG A 348 -11.79 8.18 -25.94
N THR A 349 -11.91 9.09 -24.99
CA THR A 349 -10.74 9.62 -24.30
C THR A 349 -10.20 8.56 -23.34
N ILE A 350 -8.88 8.34 -23.37
CA ILE A 350 -8.21 7.45 -22.42
C ILE A 350 -7.60 8.32 -21.34
N ARG A 351 -7.93 8.06 -20.08
CA ARG A 351 -7.39 8.79 -18.93
C ARG A 351 -6.56 7.86 -18.06
N ILE A 352 -5.29 8.19 -17.89
CA ILE A 352 -4.47 7.59 -16.84
C ILE A 352 -4.72 8.34 -15.53
N ALA A 353 -4.84 7.60 -14.44
CA ALA A 353 -4.88 8.14 -13.09
C ALA A 353 -3.97 7.33 -12.16
N LEU A 354 -3.02 8.01 -11.52
CA LEU A 354 -2.18 7.43 -10.47
C LEU A 354 -2.65 7.99 -9.13
N TRP A 355 -3.16 7.11 -8.26
CA TRP A 355 -3.89 7.48 -7.03
C TRP A 355 -3.00 7.78 -5.83
#